data_AF-A0A7V9T8A5-F1
#
_entry.id   AF-A0A7V9T8A5-F1
#
_cell.length_a   1.000
_cell.length_b   1.000
_cell.length_c   1.000
_cell.angle_alpha   90.00
_cell.angle_beta   90.00
_cell.angle_gamma   90.00
#
_symmetry.space_group_name_H-M   'P 1'
#
loop_
_entity.id
_entity.type
_entity.pdbx_description
1 polymer ?
#
loop_
_entity_poly.entity_id
_entity_poly.type
_entity_poly.pdbx_seq_one_letter_code
_entity_poly.pdbx_strand_id
1 'polypeptide(L)'
;LCLLAGLTGPLMRPVLALPWVYRLKVLANPLVALPIWAANLVLWHLPALYEGAVESSGLHALEHVCFFTAGIVLWLPVLETLPAPEWFGTGAKLGYILGVRLVGTAIGNVFVWGGAPFYGVYEAGDEYLGLSASADQSLAGALMMLEGSVVTIVAIAWLFLRMAQEGEVRQRLLESGHDPRTVRRAVRYRRWKELTE
;
A
#
# COMPACT_ATOMS: atom_id res chain seq x y z
N LEU A 1 0.76 9.02 -0.36
CA LEU A 1 2.22 8.77 -0.52
C LEU A 1 3.07 10.00 -0.15
N CYS A 2 2.88 11.17 -0.78
CA CYS A 2 3.67 12.38 -0.50
C CYS A 2 3.65 12.82 0.97
N LEU A 3 2.49 12.71 1.64
CA LEU A 3 2.33 13.09 3.05
C LEU A 3 3.18 12.21 3.99
N LEU A 4 3.21 10.90 3.75
CA LEU A 4 4.03 9.97 4.54
C LEU A 4 5.51 10.05 4.18
N ALA A 5 5.85 10.31 2.91
CA ALA A 5 7.23 10.50 2.48
C ALA A 5 7.89 11.74 3.13
N GLY A 6 7.10 12.76 3.48
CA GLY A 6 7.56 13.95 4.21
C GLY A 6 7.78 13.72 5.72
N LEU A 7 7.22 12.66 6.30
CA LEU A 7 7.39 12.30 7.72
C LEU A 7 8.70 11.52 7.91
N THR A 8 9.82 12.24 7.93
CA THR A 8 11.14 11.62 8.14
C THR A 8 11.33 11.16 9.59
N GLY A 9 12.17 10.14 9.80
CA GLY A 9 12.44 9.55 11.12
C GLY A 9 12.77 10.57 12.25
N PRO A 10 13.59 11.62 12.01
CA PRO A 10 13.85 12.65 13.03
C PRO A 10 12.61 13.46 13.45
N LEU A 11 11.70 13.73 12.50
CA LEU A 11 10.44 14.44 12.74
C LEU A 11 9.44 13.59 13.56
N MET A 12 9.47 12.26 13.38
CA MET A 12 8.60 11.34 14.08
C MET A 12 9.08 10.98 15.50
N ARG A 13 10.36 11.16 15.83
CA ARG A 13 10.94 10.88 17.16
C ARG A 13 10.19 11.52 18.35
N PRO A 14 9.87 12.83 18.36
CA PRO A 14 9.12 13.44 19.46
C PRO A 14 7.67 12.96 19.52
N VAL A 15 7.05 12.67 18.38
CA VAL A 15 5.66 12.18 18.29
C VAL A 15 5.54 10.74 18.78
N LEU A 16 6.55 9.90 18.48
CA LEU A 16 6.65 8.52 18.96
C LEU A 16 6.87 8.38 20.47
N ALA A 17 7.28 9.46 21.16
CA ALA A 17 7.39 9.49 22.61
C ALA A 17 6.00 9.48 23.29
N LEU A 18 4.93 9.80 22.56
CA LEU A 18 3.57 9.73 23.07
C LEU A 18 3.09 8.26 23.13
N PRO A 19 2.65 7.76 24.30
CA PRO A 19 2.30 6.35 24.49
C PRO A 19 1.18 5.86 23.54
N TRP A 20 0.24 6.74 23.18
CA TRP A 20 -0.86 6.41 22.29
C TRP A 20 -0.39 6.25 20.84
N VAL A 21 0.54 7.09 20.37
CA VAL A 21 1.16 6.96 19.04
C VAL A 21 1.97 5.67 18.97
N TYR A 22 2.68 5.33 20.04
CA TYR A 22 3.43 4.08 20.10
C TYR A 22 2.51 2.85 20.00
N ARG A 23 1.28 2.89 20.52
CA ARG A 23 0.29 1.81 20.33
C ARG A 23 -0.13 1.64 18.87
N LEU A 24 -0.11 2.71 18.06
CA LEU A 24 -0.40 2.64 16.62
C LEU A 24 0.65 1.84 15.84
N LYS A 25 1.79 1.46 16.44
CA LYS A 25 2.77 0.55 15.80
C LYS A 25 2.15 -0.78 15.32
N VAL A 26 1.04 -1.21 15.92
CA VAL A 26 0.31 -2.41 15.49
C VAL A 26 -0.16 -2.26 14.04
N LEU A 27 -0.58 -1.04 13.64
CA LEU A 27 -0.98 -0.73 12.27
C LEU A 27 0.21 -0.68 11.30
N ALA A 28 1.44 -0.56 11.81
CA ALA A 28 2.66 -0.66 11.01
C ALA A 28 3.18 -2.10 10.90
N ASN A 29 2.44 -3.09 11.41
CA ASN A 29 2.72 -4.49 11.12
C ASN A 29 2.09 -4.85 9.76
N PRO A 30 2.86 -5.33 8.77
CA PRO A 30 2.33 -5.69 7.46
C PRO A 30 1.21 -6.74 7.52
N LEU A 31 1.25 -7.67 8.48
CA LEU A 31 0.24 -8.70 8.66
C LEU A 31 -1.08 -8.17 9.22
N VAL A 32 -1.08 -6.93 9.72
CA VAL A 32 -2.29 -6.22 10.18
C VAL A 32 -2.73 -5.21 9.13
N ALA A 33 -1.77 -4.45 8.58
CA ALA A 33 -2.03 -3.40 7.61
C ALA A 33 -2.69 -3.92 6.33
N LEU A 34 -2.18 -5.03 5.76
CA LEU A 34 -2.71 -5.56 4.50
C LEU A 34 -4.14 -6.08 4.65
N PRO A 35 -4.50 -6.89 5.67
CA PRO A 35 -5.88 -7.29 5.89
C PRO A 35 -6.83 -6.12 6.13
N ILE A 36 -6.42 -5.10 6.91
CA ILE A 36 -7.24 -3.89 7.12
C ILE A 36 -7.53 -3.20 5.79
N TRP A 37 -6.50 -2.98 4.97
CA TRP A 37 -6.66 -2.34 3.67
C TRP A 37 -7.51 -3.18 2.71
N ALA A 38 -7.25 -4.49 2.64
CA ALA A 38 -7.99 -5.41 1.78
C ALA A 38 -9.47 -5.51 2.18
N ALA A 39 -9.75 -5.63 3.48
CA ALA A 39 -11.11 -5.68 4.00
C ALA A 39 -11.84 -4.36 3.72
N ASN A 40 -11.20 -3.22 3.94
CA ASN A 40 -11.76 -1.92 3.61
C ASN A 40 -12.09 -1.83 2.11
N LEU A 41 -11.17 -2.25 1.24
CA LEU A 41 -11.39 -2.24 -0.20
C LEU A 41 -12.59 -3.11 -0.60
N VAL A 42 -12.64 -4.35 -0.13
CA VAL A 42 -13.76 -5.27 -0.43
C VAL A 42 -15.09 -4.75 0.12
N LEU A 43 -15.10 -4.22 1.35
CA LEU A 43 -16.30 -3.76 2.02
C LEU A 43 -17.02 -2.66 1.23
N TRP A 44 -16.30 -1.64 0.79
CA TRP A 44 -16.87 -0.53 0.02
C TRP A 44 -17.31 -0.92 -1.39
N HIS A 45 -16.80 -2.02 -1.93
CA HIS A 45 -17.23 -2.55 -3.22
C HIS A 45 -18.43 -3.51 -3.11
N LEU A 46 -18.95 -3.78 -1.91
CA LEU A 46 -20.22 -4.52 -1.77
C LEU A 46 -21.39 -3.67 -2.30
N PRO A 47 -22.37 -4.26 -3.02
CA PRO A 47 -23.45 -3.51 -3.66
C PRO A 47 -24.16 -2.51 -2.75
N ALA A 48 -24.57 -2.93 -1.55
CA ALA A 48 -25.30 -2.08 -0.62
C ALA A 48 -24.51 -0.84 -0.14
N LEU A 49 -23.19 -0.96 0.03
CA LEU A 49 -22.36 0.16 0.49
C LEU A 49 -21.97 1.07 -0.67
N TYR A 50 -21.66 0.47 -1.83
CA TYR A 50 -21.34 1.21 -3.04
C TYR A 50 -22.53 2.07 -3.49
N GLU A 51 -23.72 1.48 -3.62
CA GLU A 51 -24.94 2.20 -4.01
C GLU A 51 -25.29 3.27 -2.98
N GLY A 52 -25.21 2.94 -1.68
CA GLY A 52 -25.42 3.94 -0.64
C GLY A 52 -24.44 5.11 -0.72
N ALA A 53 -23.18 4.86 -1.08
CA ALA A 53 -22.18 5.91 -1.28
C ALA A 53 -22.46 6.75 -2.53
N VAL A 54 -23.03 6.18 -3.60
CA VAL A 54 -23.46 6.93 -4.78
C VAL A 54 -24.64 7.84 -4.46
N GLU A 55 -25.60 7.36 -3.68
CA GLU A 55 -26.84 8.10 -3.37
C GLU A 55 -26.67 9.16 -2.27
N SER A 56 -25.67 9.02 -1.39
CA SER A 56 -25.46 9.89 -0.23
C SER A 56 -24.08 10.51 -0.21
N SER A 57 -24.01 11.84 -0.33
CA SER A 57 -22.75 12.60 -0.26
C SER A 57 -21.99 12.38 1.05
N GLY A 58 -22.71 12.17 2.16
CA GLY A 58 -22.10 11.89 3.47
C GLY A 58 -21.43 10.51 3.51
N LEU A 59 -22.10 9.50 2.93
CA LEU A 59 -21.56 8.14 2.86
C LEU A 59 -20.41 8.07 1.84
N HIS A 60 -20.51 8.79 0.73
CA HIS A 60 -19.43 8.99 -0.23
C HIS A 60 -18.17 9.61 0.43
N ALA A 61 -18.35 10.66 1.23
CA ALA A 61 -17.23 11.29 1.94
C ALA A 61 -16.59 10.32 2.94
N LEU A 62 -17.40 9.52 3.64
CA LEU A 62 -16.91 8.49 4.55
C LEU A 62 -16.10 7.41 3.82
N GLU A 63 -16.56 6.97 2.66
CA GLU A 63 -15.86 6.05 1.78
C GLU A 63 -14.44 6.56 1.44
N HIS A 64 -14.34 7.81 0.95
CA HIS A 64 -13.04 8.41 0.62
C HIS A 64 -12.12 8.52 1.84
N VAL A 65 -12.65 8.90 3.01
CA VAL A 65 -11.88 8.94 4.25
C VAL A 65 -11.38 7.54 4.63
N CYS A 66 -12.22 6.52 4.47
CA CYS A 66 -11.85 5.12 4.69
C CYS A 66 -10.75 4.66 3.71
N PHE A 67 -10.89 4.91 2.41
CA PHE A 67 -9.84 4.59 1.44
C PHE A 67 -8.53 5.32 1.72
N PHE A 68 -8.60 6.61 2.06
CA PHE A 68 -7.43 7.41 2.37
C PHE A 68 -6.70 6.89 3.63
N THR A 69 -7.44 6.62 4.71
CA THR A 69 -6.88 6.14 5.98
C THR A 69 -6.36 4.72 5.87
N ALA A 70 -7.08 3.81 5.23
CA ALA A 70 -6.61 2.46 4.93
C ALA A 70 -5.37 2.47 4.03
N GLY A 71 -5.32 3.38 3.05
CA GLY A 71 -4.15 3.62 2.22
C GLY A 71 -2.94 4.09 3.04
N ILE A 72 -3.14 5.00 4.00
CA ILE A 72 -2.07 5.37 4.94
C ILE A 72 -1.56 4.15 5.69
N VAL A 73 -2.46 3.36 6.29
CA VAL A 73 -2.12 2.16 7.05
C VAL A 73 -1.31 1.16 6.20
N LEU A 74 -1.71 0.94 4.94
CA LEU A 74 -1.00 0.09 3.99
C LEU A 74 0.47 0.52 3.79
N TRP A 75 0.72 1.82 3.70
CA TRP A 75 2.06 2.35 3.41
C TRP A 75 2.95 2.55 4.65
N LEU A 76 2.39 2.56 5.87
CA LEU A 76 3.16 2.63 7.12
C LEU A 76 4.30 1.60 7.20
N PRO A 77 4.07 0.28 7.03
CA PRO A 77 5.14 -0.73 7.10
C PRO A 77 6.19 -0.58 5.99
N VAL A 78 5.80 -0.10 4.81
CA VAL A 78 6.69 0.03 3.65
C VAL A 78 7.64 1.21 3.81
N LEU A 79 7.09 2.36 4.23
CA LEU A 79 7.84 3.60 4.44
C LEU A 79 8.56 3.63 5.80
N GLU A 80 8.19 2.75 6.74
CA GLU A 80 8.78 2.67 8.09
C GLU A 80 8.68 3.98 8.87
N THR A 81 7.57 4.69 8.70
CA THR A 81 7.26 5.92 9.47
C THR A 81 7.07 5.61 10.95
N LEU A 82 6.55 4.43 11.27
CA LEU A 82 6.52 3.83 12.61
C LEU A 82 7.45 2.60 12.65
N PRO A 83 7.91 2.18 13.84
CA PRO A 83 8.74 0.99 13.98
C PRO A 83 8.07 -0.26 13.38
N ALA A 84 8.57 -0.71 12.23
CA ALA A 84 8.15 -1.94 11.58
C ALA A 84 8.94 -3.14 12.14
N PRO A 85 8.42 -4.38 12.02
CA PRO A 85 9.14 -5.57 12.46
C PRO A 85 10.52 -5.73 11.80
N GLU A 86 11.51 -6.23 12.54
CA GLU A 86 12.88 -6.36 12.03
C GLU A 86 12.99 -7.25 10.80
N TRP A 87 12.18 -8.32 10.74
CA TRP A 87 12.10 -9.24 9.61
C TRP A 87 11.57 -8.60 8.33
N PHE A 88 10.86 -7.47 8.43
CA PHE A 88 10.23 -6.79 7.30
C PHE A 88 11.22 -5.90 6.53
N GLY A 89 12.31 -6.50 6.07
CA GLY A 89 13.30 -5.85 5.21
C GLY A 89 12.81 -5.64 3.78
N THR A 90 13.67 -5.08 2.92
CA THR A 90 13.32 -4.68 1.54
C THR A 90 12.74 -5.81 0.69
N GLY A 91 13.22 -7.06 0.86
CA GLY A 91 12.64 -8.21 0.17
C GLY A 91 11.23 -8.59 0.63
N ALA A 92 10.97 -8.53 1.94
CA ALA A 92 9.63 -8.74 2.47
C ALA A 92 8.66 -7.65 1.99
N LYS A 93 9.13 -6.40 1.82
CA LYS A 93 8.34 -5.30 1.25
C LYS A 93 7.96 -5.53 -0.21
N LEU A 94 8.87 -6.10 -1.02
CA LEU A 94 8.52 -6.48 -2.40
C LEU A 94 7.39 -7.52 -2.42
N GLY A 95 7.51 -8.57 -1.60
CA GLY A 95 6.46 -9.58 -1.47
C GLY A 95 5.13 -9.00 -0.96
N TYR A 96 5.20 -8.04 -0.03
CA TYR A 96 4.04 -7.32 0.46
C TYR A 96 3.32 -6.52 -0.63
N ILE A 97 4.06 -5.72 -1.41
CA ILE A 97 3.49 -4.95 -2.53
C ILE A 97 2.92 -5.89 -3.61
N LEU A 98 3.56 -7.04 -3.85
CA LEU A 98 2.98 -8.06 -4.73
C LEU A 98 1.65 -8.61 -4.17
N GLY A 99 1.57 -8.86 -2.86
CA GLY A 99 0.32 -9.27 -2.20
C GLY A 99 -0.80 -8.23 -2.37
N VAL A 100 -0.49 -6.95 -2.17
CA VAL A 100 -1.42 -5.84 -2.44
C VAL A 100 -1.90 -5.86 -3.89
N ARG A 101 -0.97 -6.07 -4.84
CA ARG A 101 -1.30 -6.15 -6.27
C ARG A 101 -2.23 -7.32 -6.57
N LEU A 102 -2.00 -8.49 -5.98
CA LEU A 102 -2.85 -9.67 -6.18
C LEU A 102 -4.28 -9.41 -5.70
N VAL A 103 -4.45 -8.81 -4.52
CA VAL A 103 -5.77 -8.45 -3.99
C VAL A 103 -6.49 -7.47 -4.91
N GLY A 104 -5.83 -6.37 -5.30
CA GLY A 104 -6.42 -5.38 -6.20
C GLY A 104 -6.75 -5.95 -7.58
N THR A 105 -5.89 -6.84 -8.10
CA THR A 105 -6.11 -7.53 -9.38
C THR A 105 -7.29 -8.49 -9.31
N ALA A 106 -7.46 -9.21 -8.20
CA ALA A 106 -8.58 -10.12 -8.02
C ALA A 106 -9.91 -9.37 -8.08
N ILE A 107 -10.02 -8.26 -7.34
CA ILE A 107 -11.24 -7.41 -7.35
C ILE A 107 -11.45 -6.79 -8.73
N GLY A 108 -10.41 -6.22 -9.34
CA GLY A 108 -10.51 -5.62 -10.68
C GLY A 108 -10.98 -6.62 -11.73
N ASN A 109 -10.46 -7.86 -11.71
CA ASN A 109 -10.91 -8.92 -12.62
C ASN A 109 -12.38 -9.29 -12.40
N VAL A 110 -12.87 -9.29 -11.16
CA VAL A 110 -14.30 -9.51 -10.90
C VAL A 110 -15.15 -8.48 -11.64
N PHE A 111 -14.76 -7.20 -11.62
CA PHE A 111 -15.48 -6.16 -12.37
C PHE A 111 -15.35 -6.30 -13.88
N VAL A 112 -14.14 -6.56 -14.37
CA VAL A 112 -13.88 -6.70 -15.82
C VAL A 112 -14.66 -7.87 -16.43
N TRP A 113 -14.74 -9.00 -15.72
CA TRP A 113 -15.30 -10.26 -16.24
C TRP A 113 -16.67 -10.63 -15.67
N GLY A 114 -17.26 -9.81 -14.79
CA GLY A 114 -18.50 -10.11 -14.07
C GLY A 114 -19.74 -10.33 -14.95
N GLY A 115 -19.71 -9.88 -16.21
CA GLY A 115 -20.73 -10.15 -17.23
C GLY A 115 -22.03 -9.35 -17.07
N ALA A 116 -22.59 -9.30 -15.86
CA ALA A 116 -23.73 -8.48 -15.48
C ALA A 116 -23.28 -7.29 -14.58
N PRO A 117 -24.00 -6.15 -14.63
CA PRO A 117 -23.76 -5.06 -13.70
C PRO A 117 -24.03 -5.51 -12.26
N PHE A 118 -23.09 -5.27 -11.36
CA PHE A 118 -23.20 -5.62 -9.94
C PHE A 118 -24.00 -4.59 -9.14
N TYR A 119 -24.18 -3.39 -9.68
CA TYR A 119 -24.83 -2.27 -9.02
C TYR A 119 -26.02 -1.79 -9.85
N GLY A 120 -27.18 -1.67 -9.21
CA GLY A 120 -28.44 -1.27 -9.85
C GLY A 120 -28.34 0.10 -10.52
N VAL A 121 -27.50 0.99 -9.98
CA VAL A 121 -27.22 2.32 -10.55
C VAL A 121 -26.68 2.26 -11.98
N TYR A 122 -26.04 1.17 -12.38
CA TYR A 122 -25.53 1.01 -13.74
C TYR A 122 -26.56 0.44 -14.71
N GLU A 123 -27.71 -0.08 -14.26
CA GLU A 123 -28.70 -0.74 -15.14
C GLU A 123 -29.23 0.19 -16.25
N ALA A 124 -29.30 1.49 -15.99
CA ALA A 124 -29.69 2.49 -16.98
C ALA A 124 -28.63 2.69 -18.11
N GLY A 125 -27.40 2.20 -17.91
CA GLY A 125 -26.25 2.49 -18.76
C GLY A 125 -25.74 3.92 -18.59
N ASP A 126 -24.68 4.27 -19.31
CA ASP A 126 -24.18 5.64 -19.36
C ASP A 126 -24.76 6.34 -20.60
N GLU A 127 -25.74 7.22 -20.40
CA GLU A 127 -26.34 8.04 -21.46
C GLU A 127 -25.34 9.02 -22.10
N TYR A 128 -24.30 9.45 -21.37
CA TYR A 128 -23.33 10.42 -21.84
C TYR A 128 -22.28 9.78 -22.76
N LEU A 129 -21.74 8.63 -22.37
CA LEU A 129 -20.75 7.89 -23.18
C LEU A 129 -21.37 6.87 -24.14
N GLY A 130 -22.67 6.59 -24.03
CA GLY A 130 -23.37 5.59 -24.84
C GLY A 130 -22.93 4.15 -24.55
N LEU A 131 -22.44 3.89 -23.33
CA LEU A 131 -21.95 2.59 -22.90
C LEU A 131 -23.08 1.76 -22.29
N SER A 132 -23.08 0.46 -22.57
CA SER A 132 -23.91 -0.47 -21.81
C SER A 132 -23.43 -0.56 -20.36
N ALA A 133 -24.33 -0.86 -19.43
CA ALA A 133 -24.05 -1.08 -18.01
C ALA A 133 -22.82 -1.97 -17.76
N SER A 134 -22.75 -3.09 -18.47
CA SER A 134 -21.66 -4.06 -18.38
C SER A 134 -20.34 -3.52 -18.94
N ALA A 135 -20.39 -2.73 -20.02
CA ALA A 135 -19.20 -2.14 -20.63
C ALA A 135 -18.60 -1.05 -19.74
N ASP A 136 -19.45 -0.23 -19.12
CA ASP A 136 -19.02 0.79 -18.16
C ASP A 136 -18.39 0.16 -16.91
N GLN A 137 -19.00 -0.89 -16.35
CA GLN A 137 -18.41 -1.66 -15.25
C GLN A 137 -17.04 -2.25 -15.63
N SER A 138 -16.93 -2.87 -16.81
CA SER A 138 -15.64 -3.43 -17.25
C SER A 138 -14.58 -2.35 -17.44
N LEU A 139 -14.96 -1.16 -17.93
CA LEU A 139 -14.06 -0.01 -18.05
C LEU A 139 -13.61 0.50 -16.68
N ALA A 140 -14.54 0.63 -15.73
CA ALA A 140 -14.23 1.01 -14.34
C ALA A 140 -13.24 0.03 -13.70
N GLY A 141 -13.47 -1.27 -13.86
CA GLY A 141 -12.54 -2.32 -13.42
C GLY A 141 -11.16 -2.21 -14.07
N ALA A 142 -11.11 -1.93 -15.37
CA ALA A 142 -9.85 -1.75 -16.10
C ALA A 142 -9.08 -0.50 -15.62
N LEU A 143 -9.77 0.62 -15.36
CA LEU A 143 -9.17 1.85 -14.84
C LEU A 143 -8.61 1.64 -13.43
N MET A 144 -9.38 0.99 -12.55
CA MET A 144 -8.92 0.59 -11.22
C MET A 144 -7.65 -0.29 -11.30
N MET A 145 -7.61 -1.24 -12.23
CA MET A 145 -6.43 -2.08 -12.46
C MET A 145 -5.22 -1.30 -12.98
N LEU A 146 -5.44 -0.33 -13.86
CA LEU A 146 -4.39 0.52 -14.43
C LEU A 146 -3.75 1.41 -13.36
N GLU A 147 -4.58 2.10 -12.57
CA GLU A 147 -4.13 2.95 -11.46
C GLU A 147 -3.25 2.14 -10.50
N GLY A 148 -3.76 0.98 -10.03
CA GLY A 148 -3.02 0.09 -9.14
C GLY A 148 -1.73 -0.44 -9.75
N SER A 149 -1.70 -0.68 -11.07
CA SER A 149 -0.48 -1.13 -11.78
C SER A 149 0.61 -0.07 -11.76
N VAL A 150 0.27 1.20 -12.04
CA VAL A 150 1.24 2.31 -12.04
C VAL A 150 1.90 2.44 -10.67
N VAL A 151 1.09 2.48 -9.61
CA VAL A 151 1.60 2.59 -8.23
C VAL A 151 2.48 1.38 -7.87
N THR A 152 2.06 0.17 -8.25
CA THR A 152 2.80 -1.07 -7.97
C THR A 152 4.15 -1.08 -8.69
N ILE A 153 4.19 -0.73 -9.99
CA ILE A 153 5.41 -0.71 -10.80
C ILE A 153 6.42 0.27 -10.22
N VAL A 154 5.98 1.49 -9.89
CA VAL A 154 6.85 2.50 -9.28
C VAL A 154 7.41 2.03 -7.94
N ALA A 155 6.55 1.43 -7.10
CA ALA A 155 6.96 0.93 -5.79
C ALA A 155 7.95 -0.25 -5.89
N ILE A 156 7.70 -1.20 -6.79
CA ILE A 156 8.59 -2.34 -7.04
C ILE A 156 9.92 -1.84 -7.59
N ALA A 157 9.92 -0.95 -8.59
CA ALA A 157 11.14 -0.40 -9.15
C ALA A 157 11.98 0.30 -8.07
N TRP A 158 11.35 1.14 -7.24
CA TRP A 158 12.02 1.81 -6.13
C TRP A 158 12.60 0.82 -5.11
N LEU A 159 11.81 -0.17 -4.67
CA LEU A 159 12.27 -1.17 -3.69
C LEU A 159 13.34 -2.10 -4.27
N PHE A 160 13.29 -2.39 -5.56
CA PHE A 160 14.29 -3.20 -6.27
C PHE A 160 15.63 -2.46 -6.34
N LEU A 161 15.64 -1.19 -6.77
CA LEU A 161 16.83 -0.36 -6.76
C LEU A 161 17.41 -0.22 -5.35
N ARG A 162 16.53 -0.04 -4.35
CA ARG A 162 16.93 -0.03 -2.94
C ARG A 162 17.58 -1.35 -2.52
N MET A 163 17.01 -2.49 -2.90
CA MET A 163 17.56 -3.80 -2.58
C MET A 163 18.93 -4.01 -3.21
N ALA A 164 19.12 -3.59 -4.46
CA ALA A 164 20.41 -3.67 -5.15
C ALA A 164 21.50 -2.88 -4.41
N GLN A 165 21.21 -1.62 -4.04
CA GLN A 165 22.12 -0.79 -3.25
C GLN A 165 22.46 -1.41 -1.88
N GLU A 166 21.46 -1.93 -1.17
CA GLU A 166 21.65 -2.60 0.12
C GLU A 166 22.54 -3.86 -0.03
N GLY A 167 22.42 -4.58 -1.15
CA GLY A 167 23.26 -5.74 -1.50
C GLY A 167 24.72 -5.37 -1.71
N GLU A 168 25.00 -4.35 -2.53
CA GLU A 168 26.37 -3.87 -2.81
C GLU A 168 27.07 -3.36 -1.53
N VAL A 169 26.37 -2.59 -0.70
CA VAL A 169 26.92 -2.10 0.57
C VAL A 169 27.21 -3.26 1.52
N ARG A 170 26.28 -4.21 1.63
CA ARG A 170 26.45 -5.40 2.48
C ARG A 170 27.69 -6.19 2.06
N GLN A 171 27.88 -6.42 0.77
CA GLN A 171 29.02 -7.17 0.26
C GLN A 171 30.34 -6.45 0.57
N ARG A 172 30.44 -5.14 0.26
CA ARG A 172 31.65 -4.34 0.54
C ARG A 172 32.04 -4.36 2.02
N LEU A 173 31.07 -4.19 2.92
CA LEU A 173 31.34 -4.20 4.36
C LEU A 173 31.82 -5.58 4.84
N LEU A 174 31.27 -6.67 4.32
CA LEU A 174 31.74 -8.02 4.64
C LEU A 174 33.17 -8.26 4.13
N GLU A 175 33.48 -7.80 2.91
CA GLU A 175 34.83 -7.90 2.33
C GLU A 175 35.87 -7.09 3.11
N SER A 176 35.48 -5.94 3.68
CA SER A 176 36.33 -5.15 4.58
C SER A 176 36.53 -5.77 5.98
N GLY A 177 35.97 -6.95 6.25
CA GLY A 177 36.18 -7.70 7.49
C GLY A 177 35.24 -7.34 8.64
N HIS A 178 34.18 -6.56 8.40
CA HIS A 178 33.20 -6.24 9.44
C HIS A 178 32.35 -7.47 9.83
N ASP A 179 31.99 -7.57 11.12
CA ASP A 179 31.15 -8.65 11.63
C ASP A 179 29.78 -8.73 10.89
N PRO A 180 29.36 -9.91 10.41
CA PRO A 180 28.12 -10.06 9.64
C PRO A 180 26.84 -9.59 10.35
N ARG A 181 26.78 -9.61 11.68
CA ARG A 181 25.59 -9.13 12.41
C ARG A 181 25.56 -7.61 12.42
N THR A 182 26.71 -6.98 12.65
CA THR A 182 26.88 -5.52 12.60
C THR A 182 26.55 -4.98 11.22
N VAL A 183 27.06 -5.62 10.15
CA VAL A 183 26.74 -5.25 8.76
C VAL A 183 25.23 -5.36 8.49
N ARG A 184 24.59 -6.47 8.89
CA ARG A 184 23.14 -6.67 8.68
C ARG A 184 22.31 -5.57 9.34
N ARG A 185 22.66 -5.18 10.56
CA ARG A 185 21.97 -4.11 11.30
C ARG A 185 22.19 -2.75 10.66
N ALA A 186 23.42 -2.44 10.27
CA ALA A 186 23.76 -1.17 9.62
C ALA A 186 23.06 -1.00 8.26
N VAL A 187 22.99 -2.07 7.47
CA VAL A 187 22.24 -2.10 6.19
C VAL A 187 20.74 -1.93 6.43
N ARG A 188 20.15 -2.67 7.37
CA ARG A 188 18.71 -2.62 7.69
C ARG A 188 18.22 -1.23 8.08
N TYR A 189 19.00 -0.54 8.92
CA TYR A 189 18.65 0.77 9.49
C TYR A 189 19.27 1.95 8.74
N ARG A 190 19.94 1.71 7.61
CA ARG A 190 20.60 2.72 6.79
C ARG A 190 21.69 3.53 7.50
N ARG A 191 22.42 2.86 8.40
CA ARG A 191 23.52 3.42 9.22
C ARG A 191 24.91 2.95 8.76
N TRP A 192 25.04 2.42 7.55
CA TRP A 192 26.32 1.91 7.04
C TRP A 192 27.41 2.97 6.89
N LYS A 193 27.06 4.26 6.80
CA LYS A 193 28.05 5.34 6.79
C LYS A 193 28.93 5.36 8.04
N GLU A 194 28.37 4.96 9.17
CA GLU A 194 29.08 4.89 10.46
C GLU A 194 30.12 3.76 10.53
N LEU A 195 30.11 2.83 9.56
CA LEU A 195 31.09 1.74 9.46
C LEU A 195 32.11 1.97 8.33
N THR A 196 31.93 3.02 7.54
CA THR A 196 32.83 3.38 6.43
C THR A 196 33.72 4.59 6.74
N GLU A 197 33.44 5.30 7.84
CA GLU A 197 34.27 6.36 8.43
C GLU A 197 35.21 5.76 9.48
#